data_AF-A0A8S3JVN9-F1
#
_entry.id   AF-A0A8S3JVN9-F1
#
_cell.length_a   1.000
_cell.length_b   1.000
_cell.length_c   1.000
_cell.angle_alpha   90.00
_cell.angle_beta   90.00
_cell.angle_gamma   90.00
#
_symmetry.space_group_name_H-M   'P 1'
#
loop_
_entity.id
_entity.type
_entity.pdbx_description
1 polymer ?
#
loop_
_entity_poly.entity_id
_entity_poly.type
_entity_poly.pdbx_seq_one_letter_code
_entity_poly.pdbx_strand_id
1 'polypeptide(L)'
;LAASLIVKGCSDSYDQFERYKRWFKDGYMSSTGTCFDIGNSTRQAIIEFDRRQKRIMRELNIEEDTLRDAQSNERVKNKYLEVHGTVEHGASDSAGNGALMRLAPIPAFFFRTYTGVKNCIENATRLTHGDERAIDACKFYAGLIWHAIDEVEAIAEGSYKEKKKGYDDGIRGKGFVLDSL
;
A
#
# COMPACT_ATOMS: atom_id res chain seq x y z
N LEU A 1 1.54 -4.64 -2.31
CA LEU A 1 1.40 -3.69 -1.18
C LEU A 1 1.60 -4.37 0.17
N ALA A 2 0.68 -5.21 0.66
CA ALA A 2 0.79 -5.85 1.99
C ALA A 2 2.17 -6.52 2.23
N ALA A 3 2.62 -7.35 1.29
CA ALA A 3 3.92 -8.01 1.40
C ALA A 3 5.12 -7.04 1.51
N SER A 4 5.03 -5.85 0.89
CA SER A 4 6.06 -4.82 1.00
C SER A 4 6.07 -4.22 2.40
N LEU A 5 4.90 -3.80 2.90
CA LEU A 5 4.74 -3.23 4.24
C LEU A 5 5.28 -4.18 5.32
N ILE A 6 4.94 -5.47 5.24
CA ILE A 6 5.37 -6.49 6.20
C ILE A 6 6.89 -6.71 6.13
N VAL A 7 7.45 -6.88 4.93
CA VAL A 7 8.88 -7.20 4.76
C VAL A 7 9.77 -6.00 5.10
N LYS A 8 9.33 -4.79 4.77
CA LYS A 8 10.11 -3.56 4.99
C LYS A 8 9.85 -2.93 6.35
N GLY A 9 8.75 -3.28 7.02
CA GLY A 9 8.32 -2.64 8.27
C GLY A 9 7.88 -1.18 8.10
N CYS A 10 7.79 -0.69 6.85
CA CYS A 10 7.47 0.69 6.52
C CYS A 10 6.93 0.80 5.09
N SER A 11 6.54 2.02 4.71
CA SER A 11 6.18 2.33 3.31
C SER A 11 7.43 2.48 2.46
N ASP A 12 7.75 1.47 1.65
CA ASP A 12 8.82 1.52 0.65
C ASP A 12 8.22 1.44 -0.76
N SER A 13 8.05 2.61 -1.38
CA SER A 13 7.44 2.72 -2.71
C SER A 13 8.21 1.98 -3.80
N TYR A 14 9.54 1.87 -3.67
CA TYR A 14 10.38 1.15 -4.64
C TYR A 14 10.15 -0.36 -4.54
N ASP A 15 10.21 -0.93 -3.33
CA ASP A 15 9.93 -2.35 -3.11
C ASP A 15 8.48 -2.71 -3.48
N GLN A 16 7.53 -1.82 -3.20
CA GLN A 16 6.15 -1.98 -3.63
C GLN A 16 6.03 -2.11 -5.15
N PHE A 17 6.70 -1.24 -5.91
CA PHE A 17 6.68 -1.28 -7.38
C PHE A 17 7.45 -2.49 -7.94
N GLU A 18 8.55 -2.88 -7.32
CA GLU A 18 9.33 -4.06 -7.66
C GLU A 18 8.46 -5.33 -7.57
N ARG A 19 7.63 -5.43 -6.54
CA ARG A 19 6.64 -6.51 -6.42
C ARG A 19 5.53 -6.45 -7.46
N TYR A 20 5.06 -5.25 -7.84
CA TYR A 20 4.10 -5.11 -8.93
C TYR A 20 4.69 -5.56 -10.27
N LYS A 21 5.95 -5.20 -10.52
CA LYS A 21 6.71 -5.65 -11.68
C LYS A 21 6.83 -7.18 -11.71
N ARG A 22 7.14 -7.81 -10.57
CA ARG A 22 7.21 -9.28 -10.44
C ARG A 22 5.85 -9.95 -10.66
N TRP A 23 4.76 -9.35 -10.18
CA TRP A 23 3.42 -9.83 -10.49
C TRP A 23 3.15 -9.76 -11.99
N PHE A 24 3.48 -8.65 -12.63
CA PHE A 24 3.29 -8.42 -14.05
C PHE A 24 4.12 -9.36 -14.95
N LYS A 25 5.39 -9.58 -14.63
CA LYS A 25 6.31 -10.42 -15.42
C LYS A 25 6.17 -11.92 -15.12
N ASP A 26 6.14 -12.27 -13.84
CA ASP A 26 6.36 -13.65 -13.38
C ASP A 26 5.11 -14.25 -12.70
N GLY A 27 4.00 -13.52 -12.62
CA GLY A 27 2.81 -13.98 -11.91
C GLY A 27 2.97 -14.05 -10.39
N TYR A 28 3.94 -13.34 -9.80
CA TYR A 28 4.13 -13.29 -8.35
C TYR A 28 2.82 -12.93 -7.61
N MET A 29 2.38 -13.82 -6.72
CA MET A 29 1.10 -13.72 -5.99
C MET A 29 -0.16 -13.68 -6.87
N SER A 30 -0.07 -14.12 -8.14
CA SER A 30 -1.25 -14.35 -8.97
C SER A 30 -1.92 -15.67 -8.61
N SER A 31 -3.25 -15.69 -8.57
CA SER A 31 -4.04 -16.91 -8.35
C SER A 31 -3.99 -17.90 -9.52
N THR A 32 -3.64 -17.44 -10.72
CA THR A 32 -3.54 -18.30 -11.92
C THR A 32 -2.09 -18.66 -12.27
N GLY A 33 -1.12 -18.21 -11.48
CA GLY A 33 0.31 -18.38 -11.76
C GLY A 33 0.88 -17.44 -12.83
N THR A 34 0.04 -16.64 -13.50
CA THR A 34 0.47 -15.62 -14.48
C THR A 34 -0.25 -14.30 -14.23
N CYS A 35 0.28 -13.18 -14.71
CA CYS A 35 -0.46 -11.90 -14.67
C CYS A 35 -1.75 -12.00 -15.50
N PHE A 36 -2.88 -11.56 -14.95
CA PHE A 36 -4.15 -11.43 -15.65
C PHE A 36 -4.91 -10.20 -15.13
N ASP A 37 -5.86 -9.69 -15.93
CA ASP A 37 -6.74 -8.55 -15.61
C ASP A 37 -6.04 -7.27 -15.14
N ILE A 38 -4.87 -6.97 -15.71
CA ILE A 38 -4.14 -5.72 -15.41
C ILE A 38 -4.72 -4.53 -16.19
N GLY A 39 -5.17 -3.51 -15.45
CA GLY A 39 -5.64 -2.25 -16.03
C GLY A 39 -4.52 -1.43 -16.71
N ASN A 40 -4.90 -0.63 -17.72
CA ASN A 40 -3.97 0.11 -18.56
C ASN A 40 -3.03 1.03 -17.78
N SER A 41 -3.54 1.85 -16.85
CA SER A 41 -2.69 2.78 -16.08
C SER A 41 -1.64 2.06 -15.24
N THR A 42 -2.02 0.94 -14.61
CA THR A 42 -1.09 0.12 -13.82
C THR A 42 -0.04 -0.52 -14.72
N ARG A 43 -0.45 -1.05 -15.88
CA ARG A 43 0.47 -1.61 -16.88
C ARG A 43 1.49 -0.58 -17.35
N GLN A 44 1.05 0.60 -17.76
CA GLN A 44 1.95 1.66 -18.25
C GLN A 44 2.94 2.11 -17.18
N ALA A 45 2.47 2.29 -15.95
CA ALA A 45 3.30 2.68 -14.83
C ALA A 45 4.39 1.64 -14.50
N ILE A 46 4.07 0.33 -14.56
CA ILE A 46 5.05 -0.76 -14.40
C ILE A 46 6.06 -0.77 -15.56
N ILE A 47 5.62 -0.57 -16.80
CA ILE A 47 6.51 -0.56 -17.98
C ILE A 47 7.52 0.59 -17.87
N GLU A 48 7.07 1.78 -17.49
CA GLU A 48 7.96 2.94 -17.33
C GLU A 48 8.93 2.73 -16.16
N PHE A 49 8.47 2.17 -15.03
CA PHE A 49 9.34 1.78 -13.92
C PHE A 49 10.42 0.78 -14.36
N ASP A 50 10.05 -0.30 -15.05
CA ASP A 50 11.00 -1.32 -15.53
C ASP A 50 12.01 -0.73 -16.51
N ARG A 51 11.55 0.15 -17.42
CA ARG A 51 12.42 0.85 -18.37
C ARG A 51 13.48 1.69 -17.66
N ARG A 52 13.07 2.49 -16.67
CA ARG A 52 13.99 3.33 -15.88
C ARG A 52 14.93 2.49 -15.04
N GLN A 53 14.41 1.47 -14.35
CA GLN A 53 15.22 0.55 -13.54
C GLN A 53 16.30 -0.15 -14.39
N LYS A 54 15.95 -0.67 -15.58
CA LYS A 54 16.90 -1.29 -16.51
C LYS A 54 17.99 -0.33 -16.99
N ARG A 55 17.66 0.95 -17.18
CA ARG A 55 18.67 1.95 -17.51
C ARG A 55 19.69 2.11 -16.37
N ILE A 56 19.21 2.27 -15.13
CA ILE A 56 20.08 2.37 -13.95
C ILE A 56 20.94 1.12 -13.78
N MET A 57 20.39 -0.06 -14.01
CA MET A 57 21.14 -1.31 -13.93
C MET A 57 22.29 -1.38 -14.93
N ARG A 58 22.07 -0.96 -16.18
CA ARG A 58 23.14 -0.87 -17.19
C ARG A 58 24.22 0.12 -16.77
N GLU A 59 23.84 1.27 -16.23
CA GLU A 59 24.79 2.27 -15.73
C GLU A 59 25.64 1.74 -14.56
N LEU A 60 25.09 0.85 -13.74
CA LEU A 60 25.77 0.21 -12.61
C LEU A 60 26.48 -1.11 -12.95
N ASN A 61 26.38 -1.59 -14.20
CA ASN A 61 26.80 -2.93 -14.62
C ASN A 61 26.22 -4.05 -13.73
N ILE A 62 24.91 -3.99 -13.48
CA ILE A 62 24.16 -5.00 -12.70
C ILE A 62 23.25 -5.78 -13.65
N GLU A 63 23.36 -7.11 -13.60
CA GLU A 63 22.52 -8.02 -14.39
C GLU A 63 21.11 -8.16 -13.80
N GLU A 64 20.09 -8.43 -14.63
CA GLU A 64 18.69 -8.51 -14.18
C GLU A 64 18.45 -9.69 -13.22
N ASP A 65 19.12 -10.82 -13.44
CA ASP A 65 18.98 -12.01 -12.59
C ASP A 65 19.52 -11.78 -11.16
N THR A 66 20.45 -10.82 -10.99
CA THR A 66 21.02 -10.51 -9.68
C THR A 66 20.18 -9.51 -8.90
N LEU A 67 19.12 -8.90 -9.46
CA LEU A 67 18.24 -7.99 -8.70
C LEU A 67 17.58 -8.62 -7.46
N ARG A 68 17.57 -9.96 -7.36
CA ARG A 68 17.10 -10.71 -6.19
C ARG A 68 18.09 -10.65 -5.02
N ASP A 69 19.34 -10.31 -5.28
CA ASP A 69 20.34 -10.06 -4.26
C ASP A 69 20.09 -8.69 -3.62
N ALA A 70 20.06 -8.65 -2.29
CA ALA A 70 19.66 -7.46 -1.55
C ALA A 70 20.61 -6.27 -1.76
N GLN A 71 21.90 -6.54 -2.00
CA GLN A 71 22.92 -5.52 -2.14
C GLN A 71 22.81 -4.79 -3.48
N SER A 72 22.67 -5.52 -4.58
CA SER A 72 22.43 -4.99 -5.92
C SER A 72 21.08 -4.28 -5.97
N ASN A 73 20.03 -4.85 -5.38
CA ASN A 73 18.73 -4.18 -5.31
C ASN A 73 18.83 -2.81 -4.63
N GLU A 74 19.50 -2.72 -3.49
CA GLU A 74 19.66 -1.46 -2.77
C GLU A 74 20.52 -0.45 -3.55
N ARG A 75 21.58 -0.91 -4.25
CA ARG A 75 22.38 -0.05 -5.14
C ARG A 75 21.55 0.53 -6.28
N VAL A 76 20.74 -0.30 -6.95
CA VAL A 76 19.86 0.15 -8.03
C VAL A 76 18.79 1.10 -7.48
N LYS A 77 18.18 0.78 -6.33
CA LYS A 77 17.20 1.66 -5.66
C LYS A 77 17.79 3.02 -5.34
N ASN A 78 18.95 3.06 -4.71
CA ASN A 78 19.61 4.31 -4.34
C ASN A 78 19.92 5.17 -5.57
N LYS A 79 20.51 4.56 -6.61
CA LYS A 79 20.81 5.29 -7.85
C LYS A 79 19.54 5.73 -8.59
N TYR A 80 18.50 4.91 -8.58
CA TYR A 80 17.21 5.26 -9.17
C TYR A 80 16.62 6.50 -8.49
N LEU A 81 16.61 6.53 -7.15
CA LEU A 81 16.08 7.66 -6.38
C LEU A 81 16.97 8.91 -6.54
N GLU A 82 18.29 8.75 -6.62
CA GLU A 82 19.22 9.85 -6.92
C GLU A 82 18.92 10.50 -8.28
N VAL A 83 18.64 9.70 -9.31
CA VAL A 83 18.43 10.20 -10.69
C VAL A 83 17.01 10.72 -10.92
N HIS A 84 16.00 10.08 -10.33
CA HIS A 84 14.59 10.38 -10.62
C HIS A 84 13.85 11.14 -9.53
N GLY A 85 14.37 11.17 -8.30
CA GLY A 85 13.72 11.80 -7.13
C GLY A 85 12.47 11.08 -6.61
N THR A 86 11.77 10.32 -7.46
CA THR A 86 10.56 9.56 -7.10
C THR A 86 10.44 8.28 -7.96
N VAL A 87 9.67 7.32 -7.45
CA VAL A 87 9.26 6.09 -8.14
C VAL A 87 7.83 6.16 -8.68
N GLU A 88 7.17 7.31 -8.54
CA GLU A 88 5.81 7.53 -9.01
C GLU A 88 5.75 7.57 -10.55
N HIS A 89 4.79 6.83 -11.10
CA HIS A 89 4.56 6.71 -12.55
C HIS A 89 3.08 6.80 -12.93
N GLY A 90 2.21 7.16 -11.98
CA GLY A 90 0.79 7.37 -12.25
C GLY A 90 0.57 8.61 -13.12
N ALA A 91 -0.14 8.45 -14.23
CA ALA A 91 -0.54 9.56 -15.07
C ALA A 91 -1.56 10.46 -14.33
N SER A 92 -1.51 11.76 -14.60
CA SER A 92 -2.37 12.77 -13.95
C SER A 92 -3.85 12.68 -14.33
N ASP A 93 -4.19 11.94 -15.38
CA ASP A 93 -5.55 11.65 -15.85
C ASP A 93 -6.02 10.23 -15.49
N SER A 94 -5.18 9.46 -14.78
CA SER A 94 -5.49 8.10 -14.37
C SER A 94 -6.40 8.06 -13.14
N ALA A 95 -7.67 8.42 -13.30
CA ALA A 95 -8.70 8.41 -12.26
C ALA A 95 -9.34 7.03 -11.96
N GLY A 96 -8.80 5.94 -12.51
CA GLY A 96 -9.35 4.60 -12.33
C GLY A 96 -9.23 4.04 -10.91
N ASN A 97 -9.98 2.97 -10.61
CA ASN A 97 -10.07 2.39 -9.26
C ASN A 97 -8.88 1.51 -8.86
N GLY A 98 -7.86 1.36 -9.72
CA GLY A 98 -6.78 0.37 -9.53
C GLY A 98 -5.94 0.59 -8.26
N ALA A 99 -5.77 1.84 -7.83
CA ALA A 99 -5.11 2.15 -6.55
C ALA A 99 -6.03 1.87 -5.34
N LEU A 100 -7.32 2.19 -5.45
CA LEU A 100 -8.30 2.02 -4.38
C LEU A 100 -8.51 0.53 -4.04
N MET A 101 -8.60 -0.33 -5.07
CA MET A 101 -8.83 -1.78 -4.90
C MET A 101 -7.75 -2.53 -4.12
N ARG A 102 -6.55 -1.94 -3.97
CA ARG A 102 -5.41 -2.57 -3.28
C ARG A 102 -5.01 -1.86 -1.99
N LEU A 103 -5.81 -0.89 -1.54
CA LEU A 103 -5.43 0.08 -0.51
C LEU A 103 -5.52 -0.45 0.92
N ALA A 104 -6.44 -1.39 1.19
CA ALA A 104 -6.76 -1.92 2.52
C ALA A 104 -5.56 -2.31 3.41
N PRO A 105 -4.43 -2.83 2.88
CA PRO A 105 -3.27 -3.12 3.72
C PRO A 105 -2.63 -1.92 4.44
N ILE A 106 -2.76 -0.69 3.91
CA ILE A 106 -2.18 0.51 4.53
C ILE A 106 -2.84 0.81 5.89
N PRO A 107 -4.17 1.03 5.97
CA PRO A 107 -4.84 1.28 7.25
C PRO A 107 -4.71 0.10 8.21
N ALA A 108 -4.69 -1.14 7.72
CA ALA A 108 -4.45 -2.32 8.56
C ALA A 108 -3.03 -2.36 9.15
N PHE A 109 -2.00 -1.97 8.40
CA PHE A 109 -0.62 -1.96 8.88
C PHE A 109 -0.34 -0.82 9.85
N PHE A 110 -0.86 0.37 9.56
CA PHE A 110 -0.67 1.58 10.38
C PHE A 110 -1.84 1.84 11.34
N PHE A 111 -2.63 0.82 11.71
CA PHE A 111 -3.86 1.00 12.48
C PHE A 111 -3.66 1.76 13.80
N ARG A 112 -2.52 1.59 14.47
CA ARG A 112 -2.21 2.33 15.71
C ARG A 112 -1.95 3.83 15.51
N THR A 113 -1.68 4.27 14.28
CA THR A 113 -1.30 5.66 13.99
C THR A 113 -1.91 6.15 12.68
N TYR A 114 -2.90 7.04 12.75
CA TYR A 114 -3.47 7.66 11.55
C TYR A 114 -2.43 8.48 10.75
N THR A 115 -1.38 9.00 11.40
CA THR A 115 -0.27 9.67 10.71
C THR A 115 0.47 8.73 9.77
N GLY A 116 0.70 7.46 10.16
CA GLY A 116 1.33 6.46 9.29
C GLY A 116 0.47 6.15 8.05
N VAL A 117 -0.85 6.09 8.24
CA VAL A 117 -1.83 5.93 7.16
C VAL A 117 -1.72 7.09 6.16
N LYS A 118 -1.84 8.34 6.63
CA LYS A 118 -1.76 9.55 5.80
C LYS A 118 -0.46 9.64 5.00
N ASN A 119 0.67 9.34 5.62
CA ASN A 119 1.99 9.44 4.98
C ASN A 119 2.20 8.39 3.88
N CYS A 120 1.42 7.30 3.84
CA CYS A 120 1.60 6.19 2.92
C CYS A 120 0.63 6.23 1.72
N ILE A 121 -0.62 6.68 1.93
CA ILE A 121 -1.69 6.60 0.91
C ILE A 121 -1.31 7.28 -0.40
N GLU A 122 -0.81 8.52 -0.33
CA GLU A 122 -0.52 9.31 -1.53
C GLU A 122 0.54 8.63 -2.39
N ASN A 123 1.69 8.30 -1.78
CA ASN A 123 2.80 7.63 -2.47
C ASN A 123 2.34 6.31 -3.10
N ALA A 124 1.61 5.47 -2.36
CA ALA A 124 1.12 4.17 -2.84
C ALA A 124 0.10 4.29 -4.00
N THR A 125 -0.65 5.40 -4.03
CA THR A 125 -1.61 5.73 -5.09
C THR A 125 -0.88 6.23 -6.34
N ARG A 126 -0.04 7.25 -6.16
CA ARG A 126 0.77 7.91 -7.20
C ARG A 126 1.73 7.00 -7.92
N LEU A 127 2.07 5.83 -7.36
CA LEU A 127 2.79 4.78 -8.09
C LEU A 127 2.16 4.46 -9.45
N THR A 128 0.82 4.46 -9.54
CA THR A 128 0.12 4.02 -10.76
C THR A 128 -1.06 4.90 -11.17
N HIS A 129 -1.56 5.74 -10.26
CA HIS A 129 -2.70 6.64 -10.47
C HIS A 129 -2.31 8.01 -9.91
N GLY A 130 -2.01 8.97 -10.79
CA GLY A 130 -1.56 10.31 -10.41
C GLY A 130 -2.66 11.36 -10.41
N ASP A 131 -3.89 10.98 -10.78
CA ASP A 131 -5.05 11.87 -10.77
C ASP A 131 -5.49 12.18 -9.33
N GLU A 132 -5.69 13.45 -9.03
CA GLU A 132 -6.05 13.92 -7.69
C GLU A 132 -7.38 13.32 -7.20
N ARG A 133 -8.34 13.03 -8.09
CA ARG A 133 -9.60 12.38 -7.71
C ARG A 133 -9.37 10.95 -7.20
N ALA A 134 -8.44 10.22 -7.82
CA ALA A 134 -8.08 8.88 -7.36
C ALA A 134 -7.37 8.93 -6.00
N ILE A 135 -6.54 9.95 -5.78
CA ILE A 135 -5.83 10.18 -4.52
C ILE A 135 -6.82 10.52 -3.40
N ASP A 136 -7.74 11.45 -3.64
CA ASP A 136 -8.77 11.83 -2.67
C ASP A 136 -9.71 10.67 -2.36
N ALA A 137 -10.12 9.90 -3.37
CA ALA A 137 -10.91 8.70 -3.17
C ALA A 137 -10.16 7.66 -2.30
N CYS A 138 -8.86 7.47 -2.52
CA CYS A 138 -8.04 6.59 -1.68
C CYS A 138 -7.90 7.14 -0.25
N LYS A 139 -7.66 8.44 -0.07
CA LYS A 139 -7.61 9.07 1.26
C LYS A 139 -8.90 8.83 2.04
N PHE A 140 -10.03 9.09 1.41
CA PHE A 140 -11.35 8.88 2.01
C PHE A 140 -11.58 7.40 2.38
N TYR A 141 -11.35 6.49 1.43
CA TYR A 141 -11.56 5.06 1.66
C TYR A 141 -10.64 4.47 2.74
N ALA A 142 -9.37 4.89 2.79
CA ALA A 142 -8.46 4.49 3.85
C ALA A 142 -8.88 5.03 5.22
N GLY A 143 -9.42 6.25 5.28
CA GLY A 143 -10.00 6.80 6.50
C GLY A 143 -11.16 5.94 7.02
N LEU A 144 -12.08 5.53 6.15
CA LEU A 144 -13.19 4.64 6.51
C LEU A 144 -12.69 3.29 7.07
N ILE A 145 -11.72 2.66 6.39
CA ILE A 145 -11.16 1.38 6.86
C ILE A 145 -10.46 1.56 8.21
N TRP A 146 -9.67 2.63 8.37
CA TRP A 146 -8.94 2.88 9.62
C TRP A 146 -9.88 3.09 10.80
N HIS A 147 -10.93 3.91 10.64
CA HIS A 147 -11.94 4.11 11.68
C HIS A 147 -12.69 2.83 12.02
N ALA A 148 -13.03 2.02 11.02
CA ALA A 148 -13.65 0.72 11.27
C ALA A 148 -12.74 -0.21 12.08
N ILE A 149 -11.42 -0.18 11.85
CA ILE A 149 -10.46 -0.98 12.63
C ILE A 149 -10.31 -0.45 14.06
N ASP A 150 -10.19 0.87 14.24
CA ASP A 150 -10.09 1.52 15.55
C ASP A 150 -11.31 1.22 16.43
N GLU A 151 -12.51 1.29 15.86
CA GLU A 151 -13.75 0.93 16.55
C GLU A 151 -13.79 -0.56 16.93
N VAL A 152 -13.34 -1.46 16.05
CA VAL A 152 -13.24 -2.89 16.34
C VAL A 152 -12.23 -3.17 17.47
N GLU A 153 -11.09 -2.47 17.52
CA GLU A 153 -10.12 -2.59 18.63
C GLU A 153 -10.76 -2.15 19.95
N ALA A 154 -11.44 -0.99 19.97
CA ALA A 154 -12.14 -0.50 21.15
C ALA A 154 -13.25 -1.45 21.64
N ILE A 155 -13.96 -2.13 20.72
CA ILE A 155 -14.94 -3.15 21.07
C ILE A 155 -14.26 -4.39 21.66
N ALA A 156 -13.15 -4.85 21.04
CA ALA A 156 -12.41 -6.02 21.46
C ALA A 156 -11.73 -5.85 22.82
N GLU A 157 -11.29 -4.63 23.15
CA GLU A 157 -10.78 -4.26 24.49
C GLU A 157 -11.87 -4.34 25.57
N GLY A 158 -13.14 -4.32 25.16
CA GLY A 158 -14.29 -4.43 26.03
C GLY A 158 -14.65 -3.12 26.72
N SER A 159 -15.94 -2.87 26.91
CA SER A 159 -16.43 -1.68 27.61
C SER A 159 -16.53 -1.85 29.12
N TYR A 160 -15.91 -2.90 29.69
CA TYR A 160 -16.02 -3.22 31.11
C TYR A 160 -15.28 -2.16 31.93
N LYS A 161 -16.04 -1.36 32.68
CA LYS A 161 -15.51 -0.44 33.69
C LYS A 161 -15.98 -0.96 35.04
N GLU A 162 -15.05 -1.36 35.91
CA GLU A 162 -15.35 -1.66 37.31
C GLU A 162 -16.06 -0.44 37.92
N LYS A 163 -17.38 -0.53 38.14
CA LYS A 163 -18.10 0.49 38.89
C LYS A 163 -18.08 0.08 40.36
N LYS A 164 -17.58 0.97 41.23
CA LYS A 164 -17.64 0.85 42.70
C LYS A 164 -19.05 0.67 43.29
N LYS A 165 -20.14 0.84 42.51
CA LYS A 165 -21.54 0.52 42.88
C LYS A 165 -22.37 0.18 41.63
N GLY A 166 -22.74 -1.08 41.45
CA GLY A 166 -23.58 -1.61 40.36
C GLY A 166 -23.62 -3.15 40.38
N TYR A 167 -24.55 -3.77 39.62
CA TYR A 167 -24.72 -5.23 39.53
C TYR A 167 -23.43 -5.93 39.06
N ASP A 168 -23.08 -7.03 39.73
CA ASP A 168 -21.77 -7.69 39.65
C ASP A 168 -21.46 -8.32 38.29
N ASP A 169 -22.44 -8.79 37.50
CA ASP A 169 -22.12 -9.57 36.30
C ASP A 169 -23.03 -9.28 35.10
N GLY A 170 -22.42 -8.89 33.98
CA GLY A 170 -23.06 -8.88 32.66
C GLY A 170 -22.39 -7.95 31.63
N ILE A 171 -21.93 -8.52 30.50
CA ILE A 171 -21.56 -7.75 29.30
C ILE A 171 -22.84 -7.13 28.72
N ARG A 172 -22.98 -5.81 28.81
CA ARG A 172 -24.05 -5.08 28.12
C ARG A 172 -23.54 -4.66 26.75
N GLY A 173 -24.04 -5.30 25.70
CA GLY A 173 -23.86 -4.80 24.33
C GLY A 173 -24.48 -3.41 24.24
N LYS A 174 -23.67 -2.37 24.04
CA LYS A 174 -24.19 -1.16 23.41
C LYS A 174 -24.52 -1.57 21.98
N GLY A 175 -25.75 -1.36 21.53
CA GLY A 175 -26.06 -1.49 20.12
C GLY A 175 -25.19 -0.49 19.37
N PHE A 176 -24.06 -0.94 18.84
CA PHE A 176 -23.20 -0.13 18.00
C PHE A 176 -23.85 -0.10 16.62
N VAL A 177 -24.67 0.93 16.39
CA VAL A 177 -24.86 1.42 15.04
C VAL A 177 -23.53 2.06 14.68
N LEU A 178 -22.87 1.56 13.64
CA LEU A 178 -21.70 2.21 13.06
C LEU A 178 -22.06 3.68 12.85
N ASP A 179 -21.47 4.59 13.63
CA ASP A 179 -21.58 6.03 13.41
C ASP A 179 -20.69 6.37 12.19
N SER A 180 -21.12 5.89 11.02
CA SER A 180 -20.46 6.13 9.74
C SER A 180 -21.24 7.20 8.98
N LEU A 181 -21.08 8.45 9.40
CA LEU A 181 -21.36 9.67 8.64
C LEU A 181 -20.26 10.72 8.89
#